data_AF-A0A960MGD4-F1
#
_entry.id   AF-A0A960MGD4-F1
#
_cell.length_a   1.000
_cell.length_b   1.000
_cell.length_c   1.000
_cell.angle_alpha   90.00
_cell.angle_beta   90.00
_cell.angle_gamma   90.00
#
_symmetry.space_group_name_H-M   'P 1'
#
loop_
_entity.id
_entity.type
_entity.pdbx_description
1 polymer ?
#
loop_
_entity_poly.entity_id
_entity_poly.type
_entity_poly.pdbx_seq_one_letter_code
_entity_poly.pdbx_strand_id
1 'polypeptide(L)'
;QIHETPDYAYFNHSAHVNRGVSCVECHGQVNEMQVVSHSKPLSMSFCLDCHRNVESHLRPLDQITNLDWTAHGMEEKDREAFYAYVAGKAGKSVDELKSSAEASEFDQQVVGAYLKDLWKVSPPQDCAACHR
;
A
#
# COMPACT_ATOMS: atom_id res chain seq x y z
N GLN A 1 3.35 -22.81 8.60
CA GLN A 1 3.53 -21.42 8.11
C GLN A 1 4.49 -20.76 9.10
N ILE A 2 5.44 -19.89 8.71
CA ILE A 2 6.37 -19.31 9.73
C ILE A 2 5.81 -18.04 10.37
N HIS A 3 4.97 -17.31 9.64
CA HIS A 3 4.31 -16.09 10.10
C HIS A 3 2.93 -16.46 10.66
N GLU A 4 2.85 -16.66 11.97
CA GLU A 4 1.62 -17.02 12.67
C GLU A 4 1.28 -15.92 13.68
N THR A 5 0.08 -15.35 13.55
CA THR A 5 -0.46 -14.43 14.56
C THR A 5 -0.95 -15.23 15.76
N PRO A 6 -0.89 -14.69 16.98
CA PRO A 6 -1.50 -15.33 18.13
C PRO A 6 -2.99 -15.60 17.92
N ASP A 7 -3.53 -16.68 18.50
CA ASP A 7 -4.92 -17.12 18.28
C ASP A 7 -5.99 -16.07 18.63
N TYR A 8 -5.68 -15.15 19.55
CA TYR A 8 -6.56 -14.05 19.94
C TYR A 8 -6.53 -12.86 18.96
N ALA A 9 -5.74 -12.94 17.88
CA ALA A 9 -5.62 -11.94 16.85
C ALA A 9 -5.90 -12.57 15.48
N TYR A 10 -6.90 -12.05 14.78
CA TYR A 10 -7.30 -12.51 13.46
C TYR A 10 -6.76 -11.59 12.36
N PHE A 11 -6.07 -12.17 11.38
CA PHE A 11 -5.58 -11.49 10.20
C PHE A 11 -6.31 -11.98 8.93
N ASN A 12 -6.69 -11.04 8.06
CA ASN A 12 -7.33 -11.35 6.77
C ASN A 12 -6.51 -10.81 5.59
N HIS A 13 -5.83 -11.70 4.86
CA HIS A 13 -5.07 -11.33 3.65
C HIS A 13 -5.91 -10.58 2.62
N SER A 14 -7.16 -11.00 2.38
CA SER A 14 -8.00 -10.42 1.33
C SER A 14 -8.36 -8.96 1.63
N ALA A 15 -8.42 -8.57 2.90
CA ALA A 15 -8.68 -7.18 3.28
C ALA A 15 -7.52 -6.24 2.90
N HIS A 16 -6.30 -6.75 2.83
CA HIS A 16 -5.09 -5.97 2.58
C HIS A 16 -4.75 -5.97 1.08
N VAL A 17 -4.63 -7.15 0.46
CA VAL A 17 -4.22 -7.26 -0.94
C VAL A 17 -5.23 -6.58 -1.87
N ASN A 18 -6.53 -6.75 -1.62
CA ASN A 18 -7.57 -6.10 -2.44
C ASN A 18 -7.62 -4.58 -2.28
N ARG A 19 -6.86 -4.01 -1.34
CA ARG A 19 -6.73 -2.57 -1.10
C ARG A 19 -5.38 -2.01 -1.51
N GLY A 20 -4.56 -2.78 -2.24
CA GLY A 20 -3.30 -2.30 -2.81
C GLY A 20 -2.09 -2.44 -1.88
N VAL A 21 -2.15 -3.32 -0.88
CA VAL A 21 -0.99 -3.67 -0.04
C VAL A 21 -0.28 -4.88 -0.65
N SER A 22 1.00 -4.72 -0.98
CA SER A 22 1.83 -5.80 -1.55
C SER A 22 2.33 -6.78 -0.50
N CYS A 23 2.70 -7.98 -0.97
CA CYS A 23 3.42 -8.98 -0.20
C CYS A 23 4.71 -8.41 0.44
N VAL A 24 5.41 -7.50 -0.25
CA VAL A 24 6.69 -6.93 0.23
C VAL A 24 6.53 -6.15 1.53
N GLU A 25 5.38 -5.50 1.73
CA GLU A 25 5.14 -4.66 2.91
C GLU A 25 5.17 -5.48 4.20
N CYS A 26 4.69 -6.74 4.15
CA CYS A 26 4.63 -7.62 5.31
C CYS A 26 5.71 -8.73 5.30
N HIS A 27 6.08 -9.25 4.14
CA HIS A 27 6.97 -10.41 4.02
C HIS A 27 8.38 -10.05 3.51
N GLY A 28 8.61 -8.80 3.10
CA GLY A 28 9.87 -8.39 2.46
C GLY A 28 10.04 -8.95 1.04
N GLN A 29 11.26 -8.87 0.50
CA GLN A 29 11.61 -9.36 -0.84
C GLN A 29 11.68 -10.90 -0.87
N VAL A 30 10.52 -11.54 -0.81
CA VAL A 30 10.41 -13.01 -0.79
C VAL A 30 10.95 -13.67 -2.06
N ASN A 31 10.97 -12.95 -3.20
CA ASN A 31 11.62 -13.37 -4.44
C ASN A 31 13.15 -13.55 -4.31
N GLU A 32 13.78 -12.85 -3.36
CA GLU A 32 15.22 -12.90 -3.12
C GLU A 32 15.60 -13.85 -1.96
N MET A 33 14.60 -14.35 -1.22
CA MET A 33 14.81 -15.24 -0.09
C MET A 33 15.03 -16.68 -0.56
N GLN A 34 16.24 -17.21 -0.37
CA GLN A 34 16.50 -18.65 -0.57
C GLN A 34 15.67 -19.53 0.38
N VAL A 35 15.45 -19.05 1.60
CA VAL A 35 14.58 -19.64 2.61
C VAL A 35 13.77 -18.53 3.24
N VAL A 36 12.46 -18.70 3.33
CA VAL A 36 11.56 -17.68 3.89
C VAL A 36 11.95 -17.41 5.35
N SER A 37 12.02 -16.13 5.69
CA SER A 37 12.34 -15.66 7.04
C SER A 37 11.44 -14.47 7.42
N HIS A 38 11.43 -14.13 8.71
CA HIS A 38 10.73 -12.93 9.19
C HIS A 38 11.51 -11.68 8.80
N SER A 39 11.17 -11.07 7.66
CA SER A 39 11.74 -9.77 7.26
C SER A 39 11.15 -8.60 8.04
N LYS A 40 9.89 -8.74 8.49
CA LYS A 40 9.17 -7.74 9.28
C LYS A 40 8.78 -8.33 10.64
N PRO A 41 8.65 -7.50 11.69
CA PRO A 41 8.34 -7.98 13.03
C PRO A 41 6.90 -8.51 13.17
N LEU A 42 5.96 -8.05 12.35
CA LEU A 42 4.53 -8.41 12.40
C LEU A 42 3.91 -8.29 13.81
N SER A 43 4.41 -7.36 14.62
CA SER A 43 3.85 -7.01 15.92
C SER A 43 2.59 -6.16 15.77
N MET A 44 1.79 -6.06 16.83
CA MET A 44 0.65 -5.14 16.86
C MET A 44 1.05 -3.70 16.54
N SER A 45 2.19 -3.22 17.07
CA SER A 45 2.69 -1.88 16.78
C SER A 45 2.99 -1.70 15.29
N PHE A 46 3.65 -2.66 14.66
CA PHE A 46 3.93 -2.65 13.22
C PHE A 46 2.64 -2.56 12.39
N CYS A 47 1.62 -3.34 12.73
CA CYS A 47 0.32 -3.28 12.05
C CYS A 47 -0.34 -1.90 12.23
N LEU A 48 -0.36 -1.37 13.46
CA LEU A 48 -0.99 -0.08 13.75
C LEU A 48 -0.26 1.10 13.13
N ASP A 49 1.06 1.06 13.03
CA ASP A 49 1.85 2.11 12.38
C ASP A 49 1.51 2.18 10.88
N CYS A 50 1.40 1.02 10.22
CA CYS A 50 0.90 0.95 8.84
C CYS A 50 -0.56 1.42 8.74
N HIS A 51 -1.45 1.01 9.64
CA HIS A 51 -2.86 1.45 9.62
C HIS A 51 -3.03 2.96 9.80
N ARG A 52 -2.11 3.62 10.52
CA ARG A 52 -2.10 5.08 10.72
C ARG A 52 -1.55 5.84 9.52
N ASN A 53 -0.63 5.24 8.77
CA ASN A 53 0.06 5.84 7.64
C ASN A 53 0.09 4.90 6.43
N VAL A 54 -1.11 4.50 5.98
CA VAL A 54 -1.26 3.47 4.94
C VAL A 54 -0.77 3.96 3.58
N GLU A 55 -0.85 5.26 3.32
CA GLU A 55 -0.40 5.89 2.09
C GLU A 55 1.09 5.61 1.78
N SER A 56 1.95 5.44 2.79
CA SER A 56 3.34 5.02 2.55
C SER A 56 3.50 3.60 2.01
N HIS A 57 2.42 2.81 1.92
CA HIS A 57 2.45 1.38 1.58
C HIS A 57 1.48 0.96 0.46
N LEU A 58 0.64 1.88 -0.02
CA LEU A 58 -0.32 1.60 -1.09
C LEU A 58 0.33 1.63 -2.47
N ARG A 59 -0.05 0.69 -3.32
CA ARG A 59 0.33 0.66 -4.73
C ARG A 59 -0.86 0.32 -5.63
N PRO A 60 -0.78 0.61 -6.95
CA PRO A 60 -1.81 0.22 -7.91
C PRO A 60 -2.15 -1.28 -7.83
N LEU A 61 -3.42 -1.66 -8.04
CA LEU A 61 -3.87 -3.04 -7.85
C LEU A 61 -3.18 -4.03 -8.82
N ASP A 62 -2.79 -3.57 -10.00
CA ASP A 62 -2.02 -4.34 -10.99
C ASP A 62 -0.55 -4.55 -10.59
N GLN A 63 -0.07 -3.85 -9.55
CA GLN A 63 1.31 -3.90 -9.07
C GLN A 63 1.44 -4.61 -7.71
N ILE A 64 0.37 -5.19 -7.15
CA ILE A 64 0.38 -5.87 -5.83
C ILE A 64 1.44 -6.98 -5.79
N THR A 65 1.55 -7.76 -6.85
CA THR A 65 2.46 -8.91 -6.96
C THR A 65 3.78 -8.56 -7.66
N ASN A 66 3.96 -7.32 -8.09
CA ASN A 66 5.24 -6.82 -8.56
C ASN A 66 6.08 -6.40 -7.34
N LEU A 67 7.01 -7.26 -6.95
CA LEU A 67 7.82 -7.07 -5.75
C LEU A 67 8.91 -6.00 -5.93
N ASP A 68 9.25 -5.66 -7.18
CA ASP A 68 10.27 -4.67 -7.51
C ASP A 68 9.68 -3.27 -7.78
N TRP A 69 8.35 -3.12 -7.63
CA TRP A 69 7.68 -1.85 -7.83
C TRP A 69 8.09 -0.81 -6.77
N THR A 70 8.38 0.41 -7.23
CA THR A 70 8.70 1.57 -6.41
C THR A 70 8.03 2.82 -6.98
N ALA A 71 7.45 3.67 -6.12
CA ALA A 71 7.02 5.00 -6.51
C ALA A 71 8.18 5.99 -6.69
N HIS A 72 9.27 5.77 -5.97
CA HIS A 72 10.46 6.60 -6.11
C HIS A 72 11.18 6.30 -7.41
N GLY A 73 11.57 7.34 -8.15
CA GLY A 73 12.34 7.20 -9.38
C GLY A 73 11.54 6.70 -10.58
N MET A 74 10.21 6.70 -10.52
CA MET A 74 9.38 6.41 -11.70
C MET A 74 9.74 7.37 -12.84
N GLU A 75 9.88 6.86 -14.06
CA GLU A 75 10.07 7.69 -15.25
C GLU A 75 8.87 8.61 -15.47
N GLU A 76 9.07 9.75 -16.14
CA GLU A 76 7.98 10.70 -16.39
C GLU A 76 6.78 10.04 -17.07
N LYS A 77 7.02 9.18 -18.06
CA LYS A 77 5.97 8.43 -18.76
C LYS A 77 5.12 7.57 -17.81
N ASP A 78 5.71 7.01 -16.75
CA ASP A 78 5.05 6.10 -15.83
C ASP A 78 4.26 6.90 -14.78
N ARG A 79 4.79 8.08 -14.37
CA ARG A 79 4.05 9.07 -13.57
C ARG A 79 2.81 9.58 -14.32
N GLU A 80 2.97 9.92 -15.60
CA GLU A 80 1.87 10.33 -16.47
C GLU A 80 0.80 9.23 -16.58
N ALA A 81 1.21 7.98 -16.77
CA ALA A 81 0.31 6.84 -16.81
C ALA A 81 -0.46 6.66 -15.49
N PHE A 82 0.22 6.84 -14.35
CA PHE A 82 -0.43 6.79 -13.03
C PHE A 82 -1.48 7.90 -12.88
N TYR A 83 -1.14 9.15 -13.23
CA TYR A 83 -2.10 10.25 -13.15
C TYR A 83 -3.30 10.01 -14.07
N ALA A 84 -3.08 9.53 -15.30
CA ALA A 84 -4.16 9.16 -16.21
C ALA A 84 -5.06 8.05 -15.64
N TYR A 85 -4.46 7.05 -14.98
CA TYR A 85 -5.20 6.00 -14.29
C TYR A 85 -6.08 6.56 -13.16
N VAL A 86 -5.51 7.39 -12.26
CA VAL A 86 -6.25 8.00 -11.14
C VAL A 86 -7.35 8.92 -11.66
N ALA A 87 -7.04 9.78 -12.64
CA ALA A 87 -7.98 10.69 -13.29
C ALA A 87 -9.19 9.93 -13.86
N GLY A 88 -8.94 8.87 -14.63
CA GLY A 88 -9.99 8.06 -15.24
C GLY A 88 -10.89 7.33 -14.23
N LYS A 89 -10.34 6.94 -13.07
CA LYS A 89 -11.11 6.28 -12.01
C LYS A 89 -11.83 7.27 -11.09
N ALA A 90 -11.25 8.45 -10.86
CA ALA A 90 -11.82 9.49 -10.02
C ALA A 90 -12.81 10.42 -10.76
N GLY A 91 -12.86 10.36 -12.09
CA GLY A 91 -13.64 11.30 -12.91
C GLY A 91 -13.09 12.73 -12.87
N LYS A 92 -11.78 12.87 -12.63
CA LYS A 92 -11.05 14.16 -12.60
C LYS A 92 -10.18 14.29 -13.86
N SER A 93 -9.76 15.50 -14.19
CA SER A 93 -8.72 15.71 -15.20
C SER A 93 -7.32 15.50 -14.60
N VAL A 94 -6.36 15.16 -15.46
CA VAL A 94 -4.95 15.00 -15.05
C VAL A 94 -4.37 16.32 -14.53
N ASP A 95 -4.74 17.45 -15.15
CA ASP A 95 -4.27 18.78 -14.75
C ASP A 95 -4.77 19.18 -13.35
N GLU A 96 -6.00 18.80 -12.98
CA GLU A 96 -6.52 19.00 -11.62
C GLU A 96 -5.74 18.20 -10.57
N LEU A 97 -5.29 16.98 -10.90
CA LEU A 97 -4.46 16.19 -9.98
C LEU A 97 -3.07 16.81 -9.83
N LYS A 98 -2.41 17.14 -10.95
CA LYS A 98 -1.05 17.72 -10.92
C LYS A 98 -0.97 19.12 -10.32
N SER A 99 -2.05 19.87 -10.33
CA SER A 99 -2.10 21.21 -9.72
C SER A 99 -2.38 21.18 -8.22
N SER A 100 -2.68 20.02 -7.64
CA SER A 100 -2.79 19.87 -6.18
C SER A 100 -1.43 20.07 -5.50
N ALA A 101 -1.44 20.65 -4.30
CA ALA A 101 -0.23 20.97 -3.52
C ALA A 101 0.63 19.75 -3.19
N GLU A 102 0.10 18.54 -3.36
CA GLU A 102 0.77 17.25 -3.14
C GLU A 102 1.69 16.86 -4.31
N ALA A 103 1.62 17.52 -5.47
CA ALA A 103 2.36 17.11 -6.68
C ALA A 103 3.77 17.71 -6.81
N SER A 104 4.28 18.45 -5.81
CA SER A 104 5.60 19.11 -5.90
C SER A 104 6.78 18.13 -6.00
N GLU A 105 6.62 16.91 -5.49
CA GLU A 105 7.52 15.78 -5.69
C GLU A 105 6.70 14.49 -5.80
N PHE A 106 6.87 13.73 -6.90
CA PHE A 106 6.16 12.46 -7.08
C PHE A 106 6.87 11.36 -6.27
N ASP A 107 6.31 11.01 -5.12
CA ASP A 107 6.84 9.99 -4.23
C ASP A 107 5.77 8.97 -3.81
N GLN A 108 6.16 8.05 -2.94
CA GLN A 108 5.28 7.01 -2.40
C GLN A 108 4.10 7.59 -1.61
N GLN A 109 4.31 8.68 -0.87
CA GLN A 109 3.27 9.30 -0.07
C GLN A 109 2.17 9.89 -0.97
N VAL A 110 2.58 10.54 -2.07
CA VAL A 110 1.67 11.10 -3.07
C VAL A 110 0.87 10.01 -3.77
N VAL A 111 1.55 8.97 -4.26
CA VAL A 111 0.87 7.81 -4.87
C VAL A 111 -0.16 7.23 -3.92
N GLY A 112 0.23 6.97 -2.67
CA GLY A 112 -0.66 6.39 -1.69
C GLY A 112 -1.82 7.29 -1.31
N ALA A 113 -1.63 8.61 -1.22
CA ALA A 113 -2.69 9.56 -0.92
C ALA A 113 -3.79 9.52 -2.00
N TYR A 114 -3.42 9.52 -3.28
CA TYR A 114 -4.37 9.38 -4.37
C TYR A 114 -5.12 8.05 -4.33
N LEU A 115 -4.41 6.95 -4.09
CA LEU A 115 -5.01 5.61 -4.03
C LEU A 115 -5.95 5.46 -2.82
N LYS A 116 -5.56 6.04 -1.67
CA LYS A 116 -6.37 6.07 -0.45
C LYS A 116 -7.69 6.80 -0.68
N ASP A 117 -7.66 7.98 -1.31
CA ASP A 117 -8.88 8.74 -1.65
C ASP A 117 -9.72 7.97 -2.68
N LEU A 118 -9.09 7.51 -3.75
CA LEU A 118 -9.75 6.82 -4.86
C LEU A 118 -10.51 5.57 -4.41
N TRP A 119 -9.91 4.77 -3.53
CA TRP A 119 -10.49 3.52 -3.06
C TRP A 119 -11.14 3.62 -1.68
N LYS A 120 -11.24 4.83 -1.11
CA LYS A 120 -11.79 5.06 0.25
C LYS A 120 -11.13 4.12 1.28
N VAL A 121 -9.80 4.03 1.25
CA VAL A 121 -9.06 3.15 2.17
C VAL A 121 -9.05 3.79 3.55
N SER A 122 -9.65 3.10 4.52
CA SER A 122 -9.71 3.54 5.92
C SER A 122 -9.42 2.35 6.82
N PRO A 123 -8.15 2.08 7.13
CA PRO A 123 -7.77 0.97 8.00
C PRO A 123 -8.32 1.18 9.41
N PRO A 124 -8.86 0.14 10.06
CA PRO A 124 -9.37 0.26 11.42
C PRO A 124 -8.19 0.41 12.41
N GLN A 125 -8.38 1.20 13.46
CA GLN A 125 -7.34 1.44 14.48
C GLN A 125 -7.81 1.09 15.90
N ASP A 126 -8.97 0.45 16.01
CA ASP A 126 -9.55 0.01 17.27
C ASP A 126 -9.18 -1.44 17.60
N CYS A 127 -9.48 -1.85 18.83
CA CYS A 127 -9.17 -3.19 19.30
C CYS A 127 -9.97 -4.29 18.57
N ALA A 128 -11.22 -4.00 18.21
CA ALA A 128 -12.15 -4.98 17.63
C ALA A 128 -11.81 -5.33 16.17
N ALA A 129 -10.96 -4.53 15.54
CA ALA A 129 -10.44 -4.77 14.20
C ALA A 129 -9.77 -6.15 14.04
N CYS A 130 -8.96 -6.52 15.03
CA CYS A 130 -8.12 -7.71 14.97
C CYS A 130 -8.33 -8.65 16.17
N HIS A 131 -8.66 -8.11 17.34
CA HIS A 131 -8.89 -8.94 18.53
C HIS A 131 -10.30 -9.54 18.50
N ARG A 132 -10.38 -10.84 18.78
CA ARG A 132 -11.63 -11.60 18.86
C ARG A 132 -11.72 -12.35 20.17
#